data_AF-A0AAP2PBU9-F1
#
_entry.id   AF-A0AAP2PBU9-F1
#
_cell.length_a   1.000
_cell.length_b   1.000
_cell.length_c   1.000
_cell.angle_alpha   90.00
_cell.angle_beta   90.00
_cell.angle_gamma   90.00
#
_symmetry.space_group_name_H-M   'P 1'
#
loop_
_entity.id
_entity.type
_entity.pdbx_description
1 polymer ?
#
loop_
_entity_poly.entity_id
_entity_poly.type
_entity_poly.pdbx_seq_one_letter_code
_entity_poly.pdbx_strand_id
1 'polypeptide(L)'
;MKRLSWVPTALLAAPLAAIVYLWFTFASPYGYQRPADLEPIAPGEHAVFVYGTLRYGVVRWLVYGRWGDPEPGVLDDHQRDGLDVEPRPGARVPGLVLTVDAEELAQLDRYEHLGVRYRRIQTTLADGRRVWLYDRLTPPES
;
A
#
# COMPACT_ATOMS: atom_id res chain seq x y z
N MET A 1 32.56 41.67 -8.49
CA MET A 1 31.36 40.95 -9.01
C MET A 1 31.08 39.77 -8.07
N LYS A 2 30.03 39.85 -7.23
CA LYS A 2 29.67 38.76 -6.32
C LYS A 2 29.17 37.58 -7.14
N ARG A 3 29.85 36.44 -7.04
CA ARG A 3 29.38 35.17 -7.60
C ARG A 3 28.14 34.79 -6.81
N LEU A 4 26.96 35.03 -7.36
CA LEU A 4 25.71 34.58 -6.77
C LEU A 4 25.78 33.05 -6.73
N SER A 5 26.07 32.46 -5.57
CA SER A 5 26.08 31.00 -5.47
C SER A 5 24.62 30.55 -5.54
N TRP A 6 24.27 29.80 -6.58
CA TRP A 6 22.93 29.18 -6.72
C TRP A 6 22.76 27.95 -5.80
N VAL A 7 23.85 27.54 -5.16
CA VAL A 7 23.95 26.39 -4.24
C VAL A 7 22.95 26.46 -3.07
N PRO A 8 22.83 27.56 -2.28
CA PRO A 8 21.86 27.63 -1.19
C PRO A 8 20.39 27.63 -1.67
N THR A 9 20.11 28.21 -2.84
CA THR A 9 18.76 28.18 -3.43
C THR A 9 18.37 26.78 -3.89
N ALA A 10 19.30 26.04 -4.50
CA ALA A 10 19.08 24.64 -4.90
C ALA A 10 18.90 23.71 -3.69
N LEU A 11 19.62 23.96 -2.60
CA LEU A 11 19.53 23.18 -1.35
C LEU A 11 18.16 23.29 -0.64
N LEU A 12 17.44 24.40 -0.83
CA LEU A 12 16.08 24.59 -0.30
C LEU A 12 14.99 24.17 -1.30
N ALA A 13 15.24 24.28 -2.60
CA ALA A 13 14.26 23.91 -3.63
C ALA A 13 14.05 22.39 -3.72
N ALA A 14 15.10 21.59 -3.57
CA ALA A 14 15.02 20.13 -3.65
C ALA A 14 14.09 19.49 -2.60
N PRO A 15 14.21 19.78 -1.29
CA PRO A 15 13.30 19.20 -0.29
C PRO A 15 11.86 19.68 -0.49
N LEU A 16 11.65 20.94 -0.90
CA LEU A 16 10.31 21.44 -1.20
C LEU A 16 9.68 20.70 -2.38
N ALA A 17 10.45 20.48 -3.46
CA ALA A 17 9.99 19.71 -4.61
C ALA A 17 9.66 18.26 -4.22
N ALA A 18 10.46 17.64 -3.35
CA ALA A 18 10.19 16.30 -2.83
C ALA A 18 8.89 16.26 -2.00
N ILE A 19 8.67 17.25 -1.11
CA ILE A 19 7.42 17.36 -0.33
C ILE A 19 6.21 17.51 -1.25
N VAL A 20 6.28 18.40 -2.24
CA VAL A 20 5.20 18.62 -3.20
C VAL A 20 4.93 17.34 -4.01
N TYR A 21 5.97 16.64 -4.44
CA TYR A 21 5.85 15.37 -5.16
C TYR A 21 5.18 14.27 -4.32
N LEU A 22 5.58 14.12 -3.06
CA LEU A 22 4.97 13.16 -2.15
C LEU A 22 3.51 13.51 -1.88
N TRP A 23 3.21 14.78 -1.57
CA TRP A 23 1.83 15.23 -1.41
C TRP A 23 0.99 14.93 -2.67
N PHE A 24 1.54 15.23 -3.86
CA PHE A 24 0.86 14.97 -5.13
C PHE A 24 0.58 13.49 -5.37
N THR A 25 1.48 12.60 -4.93
CA THR A 25 1.35 11.15 -5.16
C THR A 25 0.40 10.48 -4.17
N PHE A 26 0.43 10.86 -2.89
CA PHE A 26 -0.28 10.12 -1.83
C PHE A 26 -1.55 10.81 -1.32
N ALA A 27 -1.57 12.15 -1.29
CA ALA A 27 -2.66 12.91 -0.65
C ALA A 27 -3.52 13.73 -1.64
N SER A 28 -2.97 14.09 -2.79
CA SER A 28 -3.62 15.01 -3.72
C SER A 28 -4.90 14.44 -4.35
N PRO A 29 -5.95 15.26 -4.48
CA PRO A 29 -7.19 14.86 -5.15
C PRO A 29 -7.06 14.74 -6.68
N TYR A 30 -5.94 15.18 -7.26
CA TYR A 30 -5.69 15.16 -8.71
C TYR A 30 -5.01 13.87 -9.20
N GLY A 31 -4.63 12.97 -8.28
CA GLY A 31 -3.99 11.68 -8.59
C GLY A 31 -5.01 10.57 -8.86
N TYR A 32 -4.70 9.35 -8.40
CA TYR A 32 -5.61 8.20 -8.50
C TYR A 32 -7.00 8.53 -7.95
N GLN A 33 -8.01 8.24 -8.77
CA GLN A 33 -9.43 8.31 -8.40
C GLN A 33 -9.96 6.89 -8.22
N ARG A 34 -10.51 6.61 -7.03
CA ARG A 34 -11.13 5.32 -6.73
C ARG A 34 -12.30 5.09 -7.69
N PRO A 35 -12.33 3.97 -8.44
CA PRO A 35 -13.47 3.61 -9.26
C PRO A 35 -14.78 3.59 -8.45
N ALA A 36 -15.84 4.17 -9.00
CA ALA A 36 -17.11 4.40 -8.30
C ALA A 36 -17.91 3.12 -8.03
N ASP A 37 -17.57 2.03 -8.70
CA ASP A 37 -18.17 0.69 -8.61
C ASP A 37 -17.60 -0.15 -7.46
N LEU A 38 -16.53 0.31 -6.79
CA LEU A 38 -15.94 -0.40 -5.67
C LEU A 38 -16.78 -0.25 -4.39
N GLU A 39 -16.96 -1.36 -3.68
CA GLU A 39 -17.70 -1.41 -2.42
C GLU A 39 -17.16 -0.39 -1.39
N PRO A 40 -18.02 0.32 -0.67
CA PRO A 40 -17.59 1.25 0.38
C PRO A 40 -16.78 0.54 1.48
N ILE A 41 -15.85 1.27 2.09
CA ILE A 41 -15.14 0.77 3.27
C ILE A 41 -16.07 0.90 4.49
N ALA A 42 -16.31 -0.20 5.20
CA ALA A 42 -17.05 -0.18 6.45
C ALA A 42 -16.27 0.61 7.54
N PRO A 43 -16.95 1.35 8.43
CA PRO A 43 -16.29 2.02 9.54
C PRO A 43 -15.69 0.99 10.52
N GLY A 44 -14.60 1.37 11.21
CA GLY A 44 -13.92 0.54 12.19
C GLY A 44 -12.52 0.10 11.77
N GLU A 45 -11.97 -0.85 12.51
CA GLU A 45 -10.64 -1.42 12.24
C GLU A 45 -10.71 -2.57 11.23
N HIS A 46 -9.70 -2.64 10.37
CA HIS A 46 -9.53 -3.61 9.32
C HIS A 46 -8.16 -4.25 9.42
N ALA A 47 -8.11 -5.57 9.39
CA ALA A 47 -6.85 -6.31 9.30
C ALA A 47 -6.46 -6.48 7.83
N VAL A 48 -5.25 -6.08 7.46
CA VAL A 48 -4.74 -6.15 6.08
C VAL A 48 -3.42 -6.92 6.07
N PHE A 49 -3.36 -8.00 5.29
CA PHE A 49 -2.12 -8.76 5.12
C PHE A 49 -1.25 -8.17 4.01
N VAL A 50 0.01 -7.93 4.33
CA VAL A 50 1.00 -7.36 3.43
C VAL A 50 2.26 -8.21 3.38
N TYR A 51 2.80 -8.41 2.19
CA TYR A 51 4.00 -9.23 1.95
C TYR A 51 5.11 -8.47 1.19
N GLY A 52 4.82 -7.25 0.73
CA GLY A 52 5.71 -6.38 -0.06
C GLY A 52 6.28 -5.18 0.70
N THR A 53 6.32 -4.02 0.05
CA THR A 53 6.95 -2.78 0.55
C THR A 53 6.31 -2.22 1.83
N LEU A 54 5.02 -2.46 2.02
CA LEU A 54 4.29 -2.07 3.24
C LEU A 54 4.81 -2.77 4.51
N ARG A 55 5.72 -3.74 4.39
CA ARG A 55 6.44 -4.31 5.53
C ARG A 55 7.38 -3.30 6.20
N TYR A 56 7.81 -2.27 5.49
CA TYR A 56 8.70 -1.23 6.01
C TYR A 56 7.90 -0.08 6.63
N GLY A 57 8.18 0.26 7.89
CA GLY A 57 7.44 1.29 8.63
C GLY A 57 7.51 2.69 8.02
N VAL A 58 8.62 3.03 7.37
CA VAL A 58 8.75 4.30 6.64
C VAL A 58 7.78 4.41 5.47
N VAL A 59 7.49 3.29 4.78
CA VAL A 59 6.51 3.26 3.69
C VAL A 59 5.11 3.45 4.26
N ARG A 60 4.78 2.78 5.37
CA ARG A 60 3.49 2.95 6.05
C ARG A 60 3.27 4.38 6.52
N TRP A 61 4.29 5.00 7.13
CA TRP A 61 4.24 6.40 7.53
C TRP A 61 4.02 7.35 6.35
N LEU A 62 4.66 7.07 5.22
CA LEU A 62 4.54 7.88 4.01
C LEU A 62 3.18 7.70 3.31
N VAL A 63 2.58 6.51 3.39
CA VAL A 63 1.29 6.19 2.77
C VAL A 63 0.12 6.70 3.59
N TYR A 64 0.11 6.44 4.91
CA TYR A 64 -1.04 6.73 5.77
C TYR A 64 -0.69 7.35 7.13
N GLY A 65 0.54 7.85 7.30
CA GLY A 65 0.88 8.77 8.40
C GLY A 65 1.35 8.11 9.70
N ARG A 66 1.35 6.78 9.83
CA ARG A 66 1.88 6.09 11.04
C ARG A 66 2.77 4.89 10.73
N TRP A 67 3.67 4.59 11.66
CA TRP A 67 4.54 3.42 11.60
C TRP A 67 3.76 2.13 11.90
N GLY A 68 2.86 2.17 12.88
CA GLY A 68 2.07 1.03 13.35
C GLY A 68 2.90 -0.09 13.98
N ASP A 69 2.22 -1.02 14.66
CA ASP A 69 2.79 -2.26 15.20
C ASP A 69 2.22 -3.45 14.42
N PRO A 70 2.84 -3.81 13.28
CA PRO A 70 2.36 -4.91 12.47
C PRO A 70 2.65 -6.25 13.13
N GLU A 71 1.68 -7.16 13.08
CA GLU A 71 1.86 -8.50 13.61
C GLU A 71 2.35 -9.46 12.52
N PRO A 72 3.20 -10.46 12.83
CA PRO A 72 3.53 -11.50 11.87
C PRO A 72 2.29 -12.26 11.41
N GLY A 73 2.23 -12.63 10.13
CA GLY A 73 1.18 -13.46 9.56
C GLY A 73 1.73 -14.38 8.46
N VAL A 74 1.03 -15.48 8.20
CA VAL A 74 1.38 -16.42 7.13
C VAL A 74 0.15 -16.73 6.30
N LEU A 75 0.27 -16.56 4.99
CA LEU A 75 -0.74 -16.97 4.01
C LEU A 75 -0.38 -18.37 3.51
N ASP A 76 -1.26 -19.34 3.76
CA ASP A 76 -1.14 -20.72 3.27
C ASP A 76 -1.64 -20.84 1.83
N ASP A 77 -1.24 -21.91 1.15
CA ASP A 77 -1.65 -22.29 -0.21
C ASP A 77 -1.37 -21.24 -1.29
N HIS A 78 -0.38 -20.39 -1.02
CA HIS A 78 0.06 -19.35 -1.93
C HIS A 78 1.58 -19.31 -2.02
N GLN A 79 2.09 -18.96 -3.20
CA GLN A 79 3.50 -18.65 -3.43
C GLN A 79 3.65 -17.19 -3.81
N ARG A 80 4.79 -16.61 -3.47
CA ARG A 80 5.16 -15.29 -3.96
C ARG A 80 5.90 -15.43 -5.29
N ASP A 81 5.44 -14.72 -6.31
CA ASP A 81 6.19 -14.52 -7.56
C ASP A 81 6.43 -13.02 -7.78
N GLY A 82 7.66 -12.56 -7.54
CA GLY A 82 8.03 -11.15 -7.62
C GLY A 82 7.22 -10.24 -6.68
N LEU A 83 6.32 -9.44 -7.26
CA LEU A 83 5.40 -8.51 -6.57
C LEU A 83 4.00 -9.09 -6.39
N ASP A 84 3.75 -10.30 -6.88
CA ASP A 84 2.45 -10.93 -6.92
C ASP A 84 2.43 -12.19 -6.05
N VAL A 85 1.21 -12.68 -5.81
CA VAL A 85 0.97 -13.91 -5.06
C VAL A 85 0.06 -14.79 -5.90
N GLU A 86 0.49 -16.03 -6.11
CA GLU A 86 -0.24 -17.01 -6.91
C GLU A 86 -0.67 -18.18 -6.04
N PRO A 87 -1.85 -18.77 -6.30
CA PRO A 87 -2.25 -20.00 -5.63
C PRO A 87 -1.25 -21.12 -5.89
N ARG A 88 -0.69 -21.69 -4.81
CA ARG A 88 0.17 -22.87 -4.87
C ARG A 88 -0.07 -23.72 -3.62
N PRO A 89 -0.80 -24.84 -3.74
CA PRO A 89 -1.09 -25.71 -2.61
C PRO A 89 0.17 -26.13 -1.84
N GLY A 90 0.11 -26.01 -0.52
CA GLY A 90 1.23 -26.35 0.38
C GLY A 90 2.38 -25.33 0.42
N ALA A 91 2.34 -24.26 -0.38
CA ALA A 91 3.27 -23.15 -0.25
C ALA A 91 2.80 -22.17 0.85
N ARG A 92 3.74 -21.38 1.37
CA ARG A 92 3.50 -20.41 2.44
C ARG A 92 4.17 -19.08 2.13
N VAL A 93 3.42 -17.98 2.28
CA VAL A 93 3.96 -16.62 2.15
C VAL A 93 4.01 -15.96 3.53
N PRO A 94 5.20 -15.75 4.12
CA PRO A 94 5.34 -14.98 5.34
C PRO A 94 5.18 -13.48 5.05
N GLY A 95 4.38 -12.81 5.87
CA GLY A 95 4.09 -11.38 5.75
C GLY A 95 3.79 -10.76 7.11
N LEU A 96 3.08 -9.64 7.06
CA LEU A 96 2.65 -8.88 8.22
C LEU A 96 1.15 -8.58 8.10
N VAL A 97 0.49 -8.44 9.25
CA VAL A 97 -0.89 -8.00 9.37
C VAL A 97 -0.88 -6.59 9.94
N LEU A 98 -1.47 -5.66 9.20
CA LEU A 98 -1.67 -4.27 9.60
C LEU A 98 -3.10 -4.12 10.13
N THR A 99 -3.27 -3.50 11.29
CA THR A 99 -4.58 -3.07 11.77
C THR A 99 -4.77 -1.60 11.42
N VAL A 100 -5.67 -1.29 10.48
CA VAL A 100 -5.90 0.05 9.92
C VAL A 100 -7.35 0.49 10.08
N ASP A 101 -7.59 1.79 10.25
CA ASP A 101 -8.95 2.32 10.20
C ASP A 101 -9.45 2.48 8.75
N ALA A 102 -10.69 2.96 8.60
CA ALA A 102 -11.31 3.14 7.29
C ALA A 102 -10.61 4.20 6.41
N GLU A 103 -10.06 5.26 7.00
CA GLU A 103 -9.38 6.33 6.25
C GLU A 103 -8.00 5.85 5.79
N GLU A 104 -7.29 5.13 6.65
CA GLU A 104 -6.01 4.52 6.33
C GLU A 104 -6.15 3.39 5.31
N LEU A 105 -7.23 2.61 5.38
CA LEU A 105 -7.54 1.62 4.35
C LEU A 105 -7.82 2.30 3.00
N ALA A 106 -8.47 3.47 2.97
CA ALA A 106 -8.66 4.23 1.74
C ALA A 106 -7.34 4.77 1.16
N GLN A 107 -6.39 5.16 2.03
CA GLN A 107 -5.05 5.57 1.62
C GLN A 107 -4.23 4.39 1.08
N LEU A 108 -4.38 3.21 1.67
CA LEU A 108 -3.82 1.97 1.13
C LEU A 108 -4.42 1.60 -0.23
N ASP A 109 -5.74 1.67 -0.38
CA ASP A 109 -6.43 1.42 -1.65
C ASP A 109 -5.88 2.35 -2.75
N ARG A 110 -5.58 3.62 -2.42
CA ARG A 110 -4.94 4.58 -3.34
C ARG A 110 -3.50 4.17 -3.67
N TYR A 111 -2.69 3.82 -2.69
CA TYR A 111 -1.30 3.39 -2.91
C TYR A 111 -1.21 2.18 -3.84
N GLU A 112 -2.07 1.20 -3.62
CA GLU A 112 -2.16 -0.01 -4.42
C GLU A 112 -2.95 0.18 -5.73
N HIS A 113 -3.45 1.39 -6.03
CA HIS A 113 -4.25 1.68 -7.23
C HIS A 113 -5.40 0.68 -7.42
N LEU A 114 -6.24 0.53 -6.39
CA LEU A 114 -7.34 -0.42 -6.35
C LEU A 114 -8.26 -0.30 -7.59
N GLY A 115 -8.68 -1.41 -8.17
CA GLY A 115 -9.51 -1.45 -9.39
C GLY A 115 -8.76 -1.15 -10.69
N VAL A 116 -7.51 -0.70 -10.65
CA VAL A 116 -6.66 -0.52 -11.84
C VAL A 116 -5.53 -1.55 -11.87
N ARG A 117 -4.86 -1.75 -10.72
CA ARG A 117 -3.72 -2.67 -10.61
C ARG A 117 -4.03 -3.87 -9.72
N TYR A 118 -4.68 -3.61 -8.59
CA TYR A 118 -5.02 -4.65 -7.60
C TYR A 118 -6.52 -4.63 -7.31
N ARG A 119 -7.05 -5.76 -6.82
CA ARG A 119 -8.35 -5.88 -6.17
C ARG A 119 -8.14 -6.25 -4.70
N ARG A 120 -9.11 -5.90 -3.86
CA ARG A 120 -9.08 -6.23 -2.43
C ARG A 120 -9.99 -7.43 -2.19
N ILE A 121 -9.43 -8.52 -1.67
CA ILE A 121 -10.16 -9.76 -1.38
C ILE A 121 -10.02 -10.12 0.11
N GLN A 122 -11.05 -10.71 0.70
CA GLN A 122 -10.93 -11.29 2.05
C GLN A 122 -10.32 -12.68 1.96
N THR A 123 -9.36 -12.96 2.83
CA THR A 123 -8.76 -14.28 2.98
C THR A 123 -8.56 -14.61 4.47
N THR A 124 -8.23 -15.86 4.74
CA THR A 124 -7.94 -16.37 6.08
C THR A 124 -6.47 -16.78 6.16
N LEU A 125 -5.77 -16.30 7.18
CA LEU A 125 -4.38 -16.68 7.44
C LEU A 125 -4.28 -18.08 8.08
N ALA A 126 -3.06 -18.62 8.13
CA ALA A 126 -2.75 -19.90 8.75
C ALA A 126 -3.20 -20.00 10.23
N ASP A 127 -3.28 -18.86 10.93
CA ASP A 127 -3.72 -18.76 12.32
C ASP A 127 -5.24 -18.52 12.48
N GLY A 128 -6.00 -18.53 11.39
CA GLY A 128 -7.45 -18.36 11.38
C GLY A 128 -7.93 -16.91 11.35
N ARG A 129 -7.05 -15.91 11.38
CA ARG A 129 -7.45 -14.50 11.26
C ARG A 129 -7.97 -14.20 9.86
N ARG A 130 -9.10 -13.49 9.78
CA ARG A 130 -9.64 -12.94 8.53
C ARG A 130 -9.00 -11.59 8.24
N VAL A 131 -8.45 -11.45 7.04
CA VAL A 131 -7.68 -10.28 6.62
C VAL A 131 -8.03 -9.90 5.19
N TRP A 132 -7.86 -8.63 4.86
CA TRP A 132 -7.85 -8.14 3.49
C TRP A 132 -6.49 -8.42 2.84
N LEU A 133 -6.51 -8.87 1.60
CA LEU A 133 -5.35 -9.09 0.75
C LEU A 133 -5.52 -8.28 -0.54
N TYR A 134 -4.44 -7.61 -0.97
CA TYR A 134 -4.38 -7.04 -2.31
C TYR A 134 -3.86 -8.08 -3.28
N ASP A 135 -4.74 -8.47 -4.21
CA ASP A 135 -4.48 -9.44 -5.26
C ASP A 135 -4.40 -8.72 -6.60
N ARG A 136 -3.40 -9.05 -7.43
CA ARG A 136 -3.18 -8.31 -8.68
C ARG A 136 -4.30 -8.66 -9.66
N LEU A 137 -4.79 -7.66 -10.39
CA LEU A 137 -5.66 -7.92 -11.52
C LEU A 137 -4.83 -8.64 -12.59
N THR A 138 -5.08 -9.93 -12.80
CA THR A 138 -4.57 -10.65 -13.97
C THR A 138 -5.05 -9.93 -15.22
N PRO A 139 -4.18 -9.61 -16.20
CA PRO A 139 -4.65 -9.12 -17.49
C PRO A 139 -5.63 -10.16 -18.07
N PRO A 140 -6.73 -9.75 -18.73
CA PRO A 140 -7.54 -10.72 -19.47
C PRO A 140 -6.62 -11.45 -20.45
N GLU A 141 -6.68 -12.78 -20.47
CA GLU A 141 -6.00 -13.59 -21.48
C GLU A 141 -6.43 -13.09 -22.87
N SER A 142 -5.46 -12.64 -23.67
CA SER A 142 -5.65 -12.18 -25.05
C SER A 142 -5.81 -13.35 -26.01
#